data_AF-A0A3M7T142-F1
#
_entry.id   AF-A0A3M7T142-F1
#
_cell.length_a   1.000
_cell.length_b   1.000
_cell.length_c   1.000
_cell.angle_alpha   90.00
_cell.angle_beta   90.00
_cell.angle_gamma   90.00
#
_symmetry.space_group_name_H-M   'P 1'
#
loop_
_entity.id
_entity.type
_entity.pdbx_description
1 polymer ?
#
loop_
_entity_poly.entity_id
_entity_poly.type
_entity_poly.pdbx_seq_one_letter_code
_entity_poly.pdbx_strand_id
1 'polypeptide(L)'
;FKVIVKDGYHSGGPGYALSNKAFIVMTTELIKDIKNCPNSGIDDSDVNACIRKYNGTMGNSRDENKRERFLPMSLMNHFMGTSLEWLNGYGEMAPKKGFECCADSLIAVHYMNSRDLVRLDLAIEAQTKNFKIYDHFFALKKPVTFKNIIKNYILLEDIENESNKYSELIKF
;
A
#
# COMPACT_ATOMS: atom_id res chain seq x y z
N PHE A 1 -11.01 5.28 -4.80
CA PHE A 1 -11.61 4.84 -6.08
C PHE A 1 -12.94 5.53 -6.24
N LYS A 2 -13.37 5.90 -7.46
CA LYS A 2 -14.49 6.83 -7.68
C LYS A 2 -15.61 6.31 -8.60
N VAL A 3 -15.46 5.11 -9.15
CA VAL A 3 -16.34 4.65 -10.25
C VAL A 3 -17.65 4.00 -9.81
N ILE A 4 -17.78 3.63 -8.53
CA ILE A 4 -18.95 2.91 -7.99
C ILE A 4 -19.77 3.82 -7.06
N VAL A 5 -19.09 4.64 -6.26
CA VAL A 5 -19.70 5.50 -5.22
C VAL A 5 -19.43 6.95 -5.55
N LYS A 6 -20.47 7.80 -5.50
CA LYS A 6 -20.40 9.24 -5.84
C LYS A 6 -19.27 9.99 -5.13
N ASP A 7 -19.03 9.68 -3.85
CA ASP A 7 -17.97 10.29 -3.02
C ASP A 7 -16.76 9.36 -2.83
N GLY A 8 -16.63 8.39 -3.75
CA GLY A 8 -15.59 7.40 -3.75
C GLY A 8 -15.62 6.39 -2.60
N TYR A 9 -14.73 5.42 -2.69
CA TYR A 9 -14.52 4.35 -1.72
C TYR A 9 -13.04 3.96 -1.74
N HIS A 10 -12.49 3.49 -0.61
CA HIS A 10 -11.19 2.83 -0.61
C HIS A 10 -11.33 1.44 -1.24
N SER A 11 -10.40 1.03 -2.09
CA SER A 11 -10.37 -0.33 -2.64
C SER A 11 -9.84 -1.30 -1.58
N GLY A 12 -10.37 -2.52 -1.57
CA GLY A 12 -10.08 -3.54 -0.57
C GLY A 12 -8.84 -4.36 -0.86
N GLY A 13 -8.26 -4.26 -2.06
CA GLY A 13 -7.05 -4.96 -2.43
C GLY A 13 -5.95 -4.89 -1.35
N PRO A 14 -5.43 -3.70 -1.01
CA PRO A 14 -4.41 -3.55 0.03
C PRO A 14 -5.00 -3.57 1.46
N GLY A 15 -6.31 -3.76 1.59
CA GLY A 15 -7.04 -3.69 2.87
C GLY A 15 -7.32 -2.27 3.37
N TYR A 16 -7.87 -2.19 4.57
CA TYR A 16 -8.30 -0.96 5.23
C TYR A 16 -7.67 -0.82 6.62
N ALA A 17 -7.37 0.42 7.00
CA ALA A 17 -7.09 0.78 8.39
C ALA A 17 -8.30 1.51 8.97
N LEU A 18 -8.90 0.94 10.03
CA LEU A 18 -10.03 1.51 10.72
C LEU A 18 -9.61 1.96 12.12
N SER A 19 -10.19 3.06 12.61
CA SER A 19 -10.09 3.37 14.03
C SER A 19 -10.85 2.31 14.83
N ASN A 20 -10.41 2.05 16.06
CA ASN A 20 -11.09 1.11 16.96
C ASN A 20 -12.58 1.42 17.09
N LYS A 21 -12.94 2.72 17.16
CA LYS A 21 -14.33 3.14 17.24
C LYS A 21 -15.12 2.82 15.97
N ALA A 22 -14.55 3.08 14.79
CA ALA A 22 -15.21 2.75 13.52
C ALA A 22 -15.46 1.24 13.40
N PHE A 23 -14.46 0.43 13.75
CA PHE A 23 -14.58 -1.03 13.76
C PHE A 23 -15.66 -1.53 14.74
N ILE A 24 -15.64 -1.05 15.98
CA ILE A 24 -16.62 -1.44 17.01
C ILE A 24 -18.03 -1.06 16.61
N VAL A 25 -18.25 0.18 16.13
CA VAL A 25 -19.58 0.64 15.74
C VAL A 25 -20.10 -0.19 14.56
N MET A 26 -19.31 -0.34 13.50
CA MET A 26 -19.71 -1.12 12.32
C MET A 26 -20.07 -2.57 12.68
N THR A 27 -19.20 -3.25 13.45
CA THR A 27 -19.41 -4.65 13.83
C THR A 27 -20.58 -4.82 14.80
N THR A 28 -20.74 -3.92 15.78
CA THR A 28 -21.88 -3.94 16.71
C THR A 28 -23.20 -3.83 15.95
N GLU A 29 -23.26 -2.96 14.95
CA GLU A 29 -24.47 -2.74 14.17
C GLU A 29 -24.77 -3.91 13.24
N LEU A 30 -23.76 -4.51 12.60
CA LEU A 30 -23.89 -5.74 11.81
C LEU A 30 -24.39 -6.92 12.65
N ILE A 31 -23.88 -7.06 13.89
CA ILE A 31 -24.29 -8.14 14.81
C ILE A 31 -25.76 -7.98 15.25
N LYS A 32 -26.23 -6.74 15.45
CA LYS A 32 -27.64 -6.47 15.80
C LYS A 32 -28.59 -6.86 14.67
N ASP A 33 -28.28 -6.46 13.45
CA ASP A 33 -29.00 -6.83 12.23
C ASP A 33 -28.09 -6.62 11.02
N ILE A 34 -27.94 -7.64 10.17
CA ILE A 34 -27.12 -7.54 8.95
C ILE A 34 -27.60 -6.42 8.02
N LYS A 35 -28.89 -6.06 8.05
CA LYS A 35 -29.48 -4.97 7.24
C LYS A 35 -29.04 -3.58 7.71
N ASN A 36 -28.32 -3.49 8.81
CA ASN A 36 -27.76 -2.24 9.31
C ASN A 36 -26.60 -1.72 8.45
N CYS A 37 -25.96 -2.56 7.64
CA CYS A 37 -25.03 -2.11 6.61
C CYS A 37 -25.58 -2.43 5.21
N PRO A 38 -25.13 -1.70 4.17
CA PRO A 38 -25.38 -2.08 2.78
C PRO A 38 -24.82 -3.46 2.46
N ASN A 39 -25.48 -4.15 1.53
CA ASN A 39 -25.05 -5.44 1.00
C ASN A 39 -25.35 -5.46 -0.51
N SER A 40 -24.68 -4.58 -1.25
CA SER A 40 -24.77 -4.49 -2.71
C SER A 40 -24.00 -5.63 -3.42
N GLY A 41 -23.19 -6.37 -2.67
CA GLY A 41 -22.31 -7.43 -3.19
C GLY A 41 -20.93 -6.90 -3.62
N ILE A 42 -20.65 -5.62 -3.36
CA ILE A 42 -19.36 -4.98 -3.61
C ILE A 42 -18.80 -4.58 -2.26
N ASP A 43 -18.08 -5.50 -1.61
CA ASP A 43 -17.63 -5.38 -0.22
C ASP A 43 -16.94 -4.04 0.06
N ASP A 44 -16.01 -3.63 -0.81
CA ASP A 44 -15.30 -2.36 -0.66
C ASP A 44 -16.23 -1.15 -0.59
N SER A 45 -17.23 -1.12 -1.45
CA SER A 45 -18.24 -0.07 -1.49
C SER A 45 -19.14 -0.15 -0.24
N ASP A 46 -19.54 -1.35 0.14
CA ASP A 46 -20.46 -1.60 1.26
C ASP A 46 -19.83 -1.26 2.61
N VAL A 47 -18.57 -1.65 2.86
CA VAL A 47 -17.79 -1.28 4.06
C VAL A 47 -17.67 0.24 4.16
N ASN A 48 -17.28 0.88 3.07
CA ASN A 48 -17.13 2.34 3.00
C ASN A 48 -18.47 3.07 3.22
N ALA A 49 -19.57 2.54 2.71
CA ALA A 49 -20.91 3.10 2.89
C ALA A 49 -21.42 2.87 4.32
N CYS A 50 -21.15 1.72 4.92
CA CYS A 50 -21.57 1.46 6.30
C CYS A 50 -20.83 2.35 7.30
N ILE A 51 -19.52 2.52 7.14
CA ILE A 51 -18.74 3.44 7.98
C ILE A 51 -19.34 4.86 7.94
N ARG A 52 -19.69 5.37 6.76
CA ARG A 52 -20.34 6.68 6.60
C ARG A 52 -21.73 6.74 7.21
N LYS A 53 -22.54 5.68 7.08
CA LYS A 53 -23.87 5.60 7.71
C LYS A 53 -23.81 5.85 9.22
N TYR A 54 -22.71 5.44 9.86
CA TYR A 54 -22.46 5.64 11.28
C TYR A 54 -21.50 6.80 11.59
N ASN A 55 -21.52 7.84 10.76
CA ASN A 55 -20.75 9.09 10.93
C ASN A 55 -19.22 8.90 10.92
N GLY A 56 -18.72 7.80 10.37
CA GLY A 56 -17.29 7.62 10.10
C GLY A 56 -16.85 8.43 8.89
N THR A 57 -15.62 8.94 8.93
CA THR A 57 -15.02 9.72 7.85
C THR A 57 -13.94 8.92 7.14
N MET A 58 -13.80 9.15 5.83
CA MET A 58 -12.73 8.55 5.05
C MET A 58 -11.48 9.42 5.12
N GLY A 59 -10.37 8.83 5.55
CA GLY A 59 -9.08 9.50 5.58
C GLY A 59 -8.37 9.49 4.22
N ASN A 60 -7.52 10.49 3.98
CA ASN A 60 -6.53 10.45 2.91
C ASN A 60 -5.29 9.70 3.43
N SER A 61 -5.03 8.53 2.86
CA SER A 61 -3.93 7.67 3.27
C SER A 61 -2.61 7.97 2.57
N ARG A 62 -2.47 9.07 1.82
CA ARG A 62 -1.17 9.45 1.22
C ARG A 62 -0.27 10.15 2.23
N ASP A 63 1.03 10.21 1.93
CA ASP A 63 1.97 11.01 2.71
C ASP A 63 1.91 12.51 2.35
N GLU A 64 2.75 13.32 3.00
CA GLU A 64 2.84 14.77 2.81
C GLU A 64 3.20 15.15 1.36
N ASN A 65 3.89 14.27 0.65
CA ASN A 65 4.28 14.43 -0.76
C ASN A 65 3.24 13.86 -1.75
N LYS A 66 2.06 13.47 -1.24
CA LYS A 66 0.96 12.85 -1.99
C LYS A 66 1.35 11.52 -2.66
N ARG A 67 2.29 10.77 -2.07
CA ARG A 67 2.69 9.43 -2.51
C ARG A 67 1.82 8.37 -1.84
N GLU A 68 1.59 7.25 -2.54
CA GLU A 68 0.68 6.19 -2.08
C GLU A 68 1.29 5.39 -0.92
N ARG A 69 0.46 5.07 0.10
CA ARG A 69 0.82 4.14 1.20
C ARG A 69 0.09 2.80 1.12
N PHE A 70 -1.07 2.77 0.48
CA PHE A 70 -1.86 1.57 0.21
C PHE A 70 -1.88 1.34 -1.29
N LEU A 71 -1.26 0.26 -1.76
CA LEU A 71 -1.03 0.01 -3.18
C LEU A 71 -2.03 -1.06 -3.66
N PRO A 72 -3.06 -0.69 -4.46
CA PRO A 72 -4.03 -1.65 -4.99
C PRO A 72 -3.47 -2.58 -6.07
N MET A 73 -2.26 -2.30 -6.57
CA MET A 73 -1.51 -3.15 -7.50
C MET A 73 -0.21 -3.64 -6.84
N SER A 74 0.46 -4.59 -7.49
CA SER A 74 1.77 -5.06 -7.03
C SER A 74 2.79 -3.92 -6.97
N LEU A 75 3.82 -4.10 -6.14
CA LEU A 75 4.86 -3.09 -5.93
C LEU A 75 5.52 -2.66 -7.26
N MET A 76 5.85 -3.65 -8.11
CA MET A 76 6.45 -3.41 -9.42
C MET A 76 5.49 -2.72 -10.40
N ASN A 77 4.18 -3.01 -10.34
CA ASN A 77 3.21 -2.31 -11.20
C ASN A 77 3.13 -0.82 -10.87
N HIS A 78 3.19 -0.46 -9.59
CA HIS A 78 3.28 0.95 -9.17
C HIS A 78 4.61 1.59 -9.56
N PHE A 79 5.73 0.90 -9.31
CA PHE A 79 7.07 1.42 -9.62
C PHE A 79 7.27 1.65 -11.12
N MET A 80 6.94 0.65 -11.94
CA MET A 80 7.06 0.71 -13.41
C MET A 80 5.97 1.57 -14.05
N GLY A 81 4.85 1.78 -13.36
CA GLY A 81 3.70 2.51 -13.86
C GLY A 81 2.88 1.75 -14.91
N THR A 82 2.96 0.41 -14.92
CA THR A 82 2.27 -0.46 -15.90
C THR A 82 0.75 -0.44 -15.75
N SER A 83 0.24 -0.08 -14.56
CA SER A 83 -1.20 -0.01 -14.29
C SER A 83 -1.74 1.42 -14.16
N LEU A 84 -0.95 2.44 -14.54
CA LEU A 84 -1.33 3.84 -14.35
C LEU A 84 -2.60 4.24 -15.11
N GLU A 85 -2.77 3.78 -16.35
CA GLU A 85 -3.96 4.14 -17.14
C GLU A 85 -5.24 3.65 -16.49
N TRP A 86 -5.27 2.38 -16.07
CA TRP A 86 -6.38 1.81 -15.33
C TRP A 86 -6.57 2.55 -13.99
N LEU A 87 -5.50 2.75 -13.21
CA LEU A 87 -5.58 3.46 -11.93
C LEU A 87 -6.05 4.91 -12.07
N ASN A 88 -5.75 5.60 -13.18
CA ASN A 88 -6.23 6.96 -13.45
C ASN A 88 -7.75 6.99 -13.68
N GLY A 89 -8.30 5.97 -14.33
CA GLY A 89 -9.74 5.83 -14.53
C GLY A 89 -10.50 5.60 -13.22
N TYR A 90 -9.88 4.88 -12.28
CA TYR A 90 -10.52 4.43 -11.04
C TYR A 90 -10.22 5.34 -9.85
N GLY A 91 -9.02 5.91 -9.79
CA GLY A 91 -8.50 6.71 -8.69
C GLY A 91 -9.09 8.12 -8.66
N GLU A 92 -9.18 8.68 -7.45
CA GLU A 92 -9.53 10.10 -7.29
C GLU A 92 -8.41 11.01 -7.79
N MET A 93 -7.16 10.59 -7.63
CA MET A 93 -5.97 11.28 -8.11
C MET A 93 -5.09 10.32 -8.91
N ALA A 94 -4.30 10.88 -9.82
CA ALA A 94 -3.37 10.11 -10.64
C ALA A 94 -2.20 9.59 -9.78
N PRO A 95 -1.90 8.28 -9.80
CA PRO A 95 -0.73 7.75 -9.12
C PRO A 95 0.55 8.25 -9.79
N LYS A 96 1.61 8.40 -9.00
CA LYS A 96 2.96 8.64 -9.52
C LYS A 96 3.61 7.30 -9.90
N LYS A 97 4.74 7.35 -10.62
CA LYS A 97 5.60 6.19 -10.95
C LYS A 97 7.04 6.43 -10.51
N GLY A 98 7.88 5.41 -10.62
CA GLY A 98 9.28 5.44 -10.23
C GLY A 98 9.43 5.63 -8.72
N PHE A 99 10.53 6.27 -8.29
CA PHE A 99 10.82 6.49 -6.87
C PHE A 99 9.77 7.36 -6.14
N GLU A 100 8.93 8.09 -6.89
CA GLU A 100 7.87 8.91 -6.35
C GLU A 100 6.51 8.18 -6.30
N CYS A 101 6.40 6.94 -6.80
CA CYS A 101 5.11 6.22 -6.80
C CYS A 101 4.52 6.05 -5.41
N CYS A 102 5.41 5.88 -4.44
CA CYS A 102 5.10 5.20 -3.21
C CYS A 102 5.86 5.88 -2.07
N ALA A 103 5.17 6.01 -0.93
CA ALA A 103 5.72 6.69 0.23
C ALA A 103 6.77 5.84 0.95
N ASP A 104 7.69 6.51 1.65
CA ASP A 104 8.67 5.84 2.53
C ASP A 104 8.00 5.09 3.68
N SER A 105 6.83 5.57 4.12
CA SER A 105 5.97 4.92 5.12
C SER A 105 4.89 4.06 4.45
N LEU A 106 5.29 3.15 3.56
CA LEU A 106 4.42 2.17 2.92
C LEU A 106 3.64 1.38 3.98
N ILE A 107 2.35 1.10 3.75
CA ILE A 107 1.50 0.39 4.71
C ILE A 107 1.09 -0.99 4.17
N ALA A 108 0.58 -1.07 2.95
CA ALA A 108 0.11 -2.33 2.38
C ALA A 108 0.21 -2.37 0.85
N VAL A 109 0.44 -3.57 0.31
CA VAL A 109 0.60 -3.82 -1.13
C VAL A 109 -0.24 -5.03 -1.53
N HIS A 110 -1.05 -4.88 -2.56
CA HIS A 110 -1.88 -5.95 -3.11
C HIS A 110 -1.17 -6.74 -4.23
N TYR A 111 -1.72 -7.88 -4.63
CA TYR A 111 -1.13 -8.78 -5.65
C TYR A 111 0.33 -9.18 -5.37
N MET A 112 0.63 -9.53 -4.12
CA MET A 112 1.93 -10.05 -3.70
C MET A 112 1.82 -11.56 -3.50
N ASN A 113 2.65 -12.36 -4.17
CA ASN A 113 2.76 -13.79 -3.85
C ASN A 113 3.71 -14.02 -2.67
N SER A 114 3.80 -15.25 -2.16
CA SER A 114 4.64 -15.56 -0.99
C SER A 114 6.11 -15.19 -1.18
N ARG A 115 6.65 -15.29 -2.40
CA ARG A 115 8.03 -14.88 -2.70
C ARG A 115 8.16 -13.36 -2.68
N ASP A 116 7.22 -12.64 -3.29
CA ASP A 116 7.22 -11.17 -3.26
C ASP A 116 7.11 -10.61 -1.84
N LEU A 117 6.31 -11.26 -0.98
CA LEU A 117 6.17 -10.89 0.44
C LEU A 117 7.51 -11.05 1.19
N VAL A 118 8.15 -12.22 1.09
CA VAL A 118 9.46 -12.47 1.70
C VAL A 118 10.51 -11.51 1.14
N ARG A 119 10.49 -11.25 -0.17
CA ARG A 119 11.42 -10.33 -0.83
C ARG A 119 11.26 -8.90 -0.33
N LEU A 120 10.02 -8.42 -0.19
CA LEU A 120 9.74 -7.08 0.34
C LEU A 120 10.17 -6.97 1.81
N ASP A 121 9.89 -7.99 2.62
CA ASP A 121 10.32 -8.04 4.02
C ASP A 121 11.85 -7.98 4.12
N LEU A 122 12.57 -8.83 3.38
CA LEU A 122 14.04 -8.80 3.32
C LEU A 122 14.60 -7.48 2.80
N ALA A 123 13.95 -6.85 1.83
CA ALA A 123 14.36 -5.54 1.31
C ALA A 123 14.25 -4.42 2.37
N ILE A 124 13.20 -4.47 3.20
CA ILE A 124 12.99 -3.58 4.34
C ILE A 124 14.01 -3.89 5.45
N GLU A 125 14.23 -5.18 5.75
CA GLU A 125 15.21 -5.62 6.75
C GLU A 125 16.62 -5.18 6.37
N ALA A 126 17.04 -5.36 5.11
CA ALA A 126 18.36 -4.93 4.64
C ALA A 126 18.59 -3.42 4.77
N GLN A 127 17.53 -2.61 4.73
CA GLN A 127 17.61 -1.16 4.90
C GLN A 127 17.56 -0.73 6.38
N THR A 128 16.85 -1.47 7.22
CA THR A 128 16.66 -1.16 8.66
C THR A 128 17.79 -1.70 9.52
N LYS A 129 18.25 -2.91 9.22
CA LYS A 129 19.35 -3.61 9.88
C LYS A 129 20.61 -3.41 9.05
N ASN A 130 21.30 -2.28 9.24
CA ASN A 130 22.69 -2.20 8.82
C ASN A 130 23.45 -3.34 9.53
N PHE A 131 23.85 -4.39 8.80
CA PHE A 131 24.73 -5.46 9.28
C PHE A 131 26.15 -4.93 9.56
N LYS A 132 26.28 -3.95 10.46
CA LYS A 132 27.55 -3.40 10.92
C LYS A 132 27.46 -3.09 12.41
N ILE A 133 28.26 -3.83 13.16
CA ILE A 133 28.58 -3.70 14.60
C ILE A 133 28.91 -2.24 15.02
N TYR A 134 29.17 -1.34 14.07
CA TYR A 134 29.48 0.08 14.26
C TYR A 134 28.26 0.98 14.60
N ASP A 135 27.07 0.69 14.08
CA ASP A 135 25.90 1.58 14.28
C ASP A 135 25.27 1.47 15.67
N HIS A 136 25.65 0.43 16.42
CA HIS A 136 25.21 0.19 17.79
C HIS A 136 25.61 1.33 18.75
N PHE A 137 26.68 2.07 18.45
CA PHE A 137 27.18 3.17 19.29
C PHE A 137 26.65 4.56 18.91
N PHE A 138 26.14 4.76 17.70
CA PHE A 138 25.79 6.10 17.22
C PHE A 138 24.32 6.30 16.84
N ALA A 139 23.47 5.26 16.87
CA ALA A 139 22.02 5.39 16.66
C ALA A 139 21.64 6.31 15.47
N LEU A 140 22.45 6.32 14.41
CA LEU A 140 22.15 7.06 13.20
C LEU A 140 21.02 6.32 12.49
N LYS A 141 19.78 6.67 12.83
CA LYS A 141 18.59 6.24 12.10
C LYS A 141 18.69 6.77 10.67
N LYS A 142 19.33 6.02 9.78
CA LYS A 142 19.21 6.28 8.35
C LYS A 142 17.71 6.18 8.01
N PRO A 143 17.13 7.19 7.33
CA PRO A 143 15.73 7.10 6.94
C PRO A 143 15.56 5.89 6.03
N VAL A 144 14.61 5.02 6.39
CA VAL A 144 14.13 3.97 5.50
C VAL A 144 13.33 4.67 4.42
N THR A 145 13.81 4.59 3.17
CA THR A 145 13.14 5.22 2.03
C THR A 145 12.62 4.17 1.08
N PHE A 146 11.52 4.48 0.41
CA PHE A 146 10.97 3.66 -0.66
C PHE A 146 12.01 3.42 -1.75
N LYS A 147 12.79 4.46 -2.11
CA LYS A 147 13.88 4.36 -3.09
C LYS A 147 14.88 3.26 -2.73
N ASN A 148 15.27 3.13 -1.47
CA ASN A 148 16.22 2.10 -1.07
C ASN A 148 15.57 0.72 -0.97
N ILE A 149 14.33 0.66 -0.45
CA ILE A 149 13.57 -0.59 -0.37
C ILE A 149 13.37 -1.18 -1.77
N ILE A 150 12.89 -0.39 -2.74
CA ILE A 150 12.61 -0.91 -4.09
C ILE A 150 13.87 -1.37 -4.81
N LYS A 151 15.01 -0.71 -4.57
CA LYS A 151 16.31 -1.17 -5.10
C LYS A 151 16.71 -2.53 -4.54
N ASN A 152 16.60 -2.71 -3.23
CA ASN A 152 16.87 -4.00 -2.58
C ASN A 152 15.91 -5.08 -3.08
N TYR A 153 14.62 -4.75 -3.19
CA TYR A 153 13.59 -5.65 -3.71
C TYR A 153 13.93 -6.12 -5.13
N ILE A 154 14.28 -5.20 -6.03
CA ILE A 154 14.66 -5.52 -7.41
C ILE A 154 15.93 -6.37 -7.46
N LEU A 155 16.95 -6.02 -6.65
CA LEU A 155 18.20 -6.79 -6.60
C LEU A 155 17.96 -8.22 -6.13
N LEU A 156 17.10 -8.44 -5.13
CA LEU A 156 16.74 -9.77 -4.65
C LEU A 156 16.02 -10.58 -5.74
N GLU A 157 15.14 -9.96 -6.53
CA GLU A 157 14.46 -10.61 -7.66
C GLU A 157 15.47 -11.03 -8.74
N ASP A 158 16.45 -10.17 -9.04
CA ASP A 158 17.52 -10.48 -9.98
C ASP A 158 18.38 -11.65 -9.49
N ILE A 159 18.76 -11.68 -8.19
CA ILE A 159 19.52 -12.78 -7.58
C ILE A 159 18.74 -14.10 -7.61
N GLU A 160 17.46 -14.09 -7.20
CA GLU A 160 16.61 -15.29 -7.16
C GLU A 160 16.46 -15.97 -8.53
N ASN A 161 16.52 -15.18 -9.61
CA ASN A 161 16.32 -15.67 -10.97
C ASN A 161 17.63 -15.77 -11.77
N GLU A 162 18.80 -15.61 -11.13
CA GLU A 162 20.11 -15.56 -11.78
C GLU A 162 20.12 -14.61 -13.00
N SER A 163 19.48 -13.45 -12.85
CA SER A 163 19.24 -12.48 -13.92
C SER A 163 19.80 -11.10 -13.57
N ASN A 164 19.90 -10.23 -14.58
CA ASN A 164 20.26 -8.82 -14.42
C ASN A 164 19.22 -7.90 -15.08
N LYS A 165 17.99 -8.41 -15.20
CA LYS A 165 16.92 -7.85 -16.01
C LYS A 165 16.63 -6.39 -15.63
N TYR A 166 16.78 -6.06 -14.36
CA TYR A 166 16.43 -4.76 -13.82
C TYR A 166 17.65 -3.97 -13.32
N SER A 167 18.86 -4.39 -13.68
CA SER A 167 20.11 -3.78 -13.24
C SER A 167 20.21 -2.28 -13.57
N GLU A 168 19.59 -1.80 -14.66
CA GLU A 168 19.53 -0.37 -14.99
C GLU A 168 18.59 0.43 -14.06
N LEU A 169 17.55 -0.20 -13.49
CA LEU A 169 16.59 0.47 -12.60
C LEU A 169 17.18 0.82 -11.23
N ILE A 170 18.28 0.16 -10.84
CA ILE A 170 18.91 0.32 -9.53
C ILE A 170 20.16 1.21 -9.56
N LYS A 171 20.69 1.53 -10.75
CA LYS A 171 21.96 2.28 -10.94
C LYS A 171 21.90 3.79 -10.62
N PHE A 172 20.72 4.38 -10.43
CA PHE A 172 20.50 5.82 -10.17
C PHE A 172 19.73 6.09 -8.87
#